data_AF-A0A183CQ45-F1
#
_entry.id   AF-A0A183CQ45-F1
#
_cell.length_a   1.000
_cell.length_b   1.000
_cell.length_c   1.000
_cell.angle_alpha   90.00
_cell.angle_beta   90.00
_cell.angle_gamma   90.00
#
_symmetry.space_group_name_H-M   'P 1'
#
loop_
_entity.id
_entity.type
_entity.pdbx_description
1 polymer ?
#
loop_
_entity_poly.entity_id
_entity_poly.type
_entity_poly.pdbx_seq_one_letter_code
_entity_poly.pdbx_strand_id
1 'polypeptide(L)'
;MEVEVKQPEGFYLKAIVTDVLEDSLDVSYEQACRKPENVDFSKCRAVVIENVPKRQFKSGDLVDAFVRIDKNDADELRAYMKMKIRDIKADFAVLQSADTDGTQVSDIIPLDQCRHPALASQLTADSVKSYAVDVSDELCSYFTHGVDTFKMLQEHVPKIHLKFDPDAKQIIVKSFSIKPLKQVQILQDTFMLHSKQKMQLLNRHQETKKMLAATEPPDEFVEEFKVETGMMGLAIGSQGTNIGNARKLDGVKDIVVDESQRTQGFCKIK
;
A
#
# COMPACT_ATOMS: atom_id res chain seq x y z
N MET A 1 2.01 -9.08 6.72
CA MET A 1 2.36 -10.37 7.36
C MET A 1 3.48 -11.00 6.56
N GLU A 2 4.61 -11.35 7.18
CA GLU A 2 5.81 -11.83 6.48
C GLU A 2 5.93 -13.35 6.53
N VAL A 3 6.40 -13.95 5.43
CA VAL A 3 6.67 -15.38 5.29
C VAL A 3 7.97 -15.60 4.53
N GLU A 4 8.47 -16.82 4.62
CA GLU A 4 9.65 -17.27 3.90
C GLU A 4 9.30 -18.47 3.04
N VAL A 5 9.53 -18.35 1.73
CA VAL A 5 9.11 -19.34 0.72
C VAL A 5 10.31 -20.14 0.25
N LYS A 6 10.22 -21.46 0.41
CA LYS A 6 11.24 -22.43 0.00
C LYS A 6 11.36 -22.48 -1.52
N GLN A 7 12.58 -22.35 -2.01
CA GLN A 7 12.93 -22.45 -3.41
C GLN A 7 13.46 -23.85 -3.76
N PRO A 8 13.40 -24.27 -5.05
CA PRO A 8 13.92 -25.55 -5.50
C PRO A 8 15.38 -25.80 -5.12
N GLU A 9 16.19 -24.73 -5.10
CA GLU A 9 17.61 -24.75 -4.77
C GLU A 9 17.88 -24.89 -3.25
N GLY A 10 16.83 -24.86 -2.42
CA GLY A 10 16.90 -25.15 -0.98
C GLY A 10 17.04 -23.93 -0.06
N PHE A 11 17.15 -22.72 -0.62
CA PHE A 11 17.08 -21.48 0.15
C PHE A 11 15.64 -20.96 0.29
N TYR A 12 15.44 -19.97 1.17
CA TYR A 12 14.14 -19.37 1.47
C TYR A 12 14.14 -17.87 1.18
N LEU A 13 13.23 -17.44 0.32
CA LEU A 13 13.05 -16.02 -0.02
C LEU A 13 12.03 -15.36 0.90
N LYS A 14 12.29 -14.10 1.27
CA LYS A 14 11.34 -13.29 2.04
C LYS A 14 10.20 -12.83 1.13
N ALA A 15 8.98 -12.98 1.63
CA ALA A 15 7.78 -12.53 0.95
C ALA A 15 6.75 -11.96 1.94
N ILE A 16 5.88 -11.12 1.44
CA ILE A 16 4.75 -10.53 2.15
C ILE A 16 3.48 -11.22 1.66
N VAL A 17 2.68 -11.70 2.59
CA VAL A 17 1.39 -12.33 2.31
C VAL A 17 0.38 -11.28 1.86
N THR A 18 -0.16 -11.46 0.66
CA THR A 18 -1.17 -10.60 0.04
C THR A 18 -2.58 -11.14 0.26
N ASP A 19 -2.78 -12.47 0.27
CA ASP A 19 -4.04 -13.10 0.63
C ASP A 19 -3.78 -14.48 1.29
N VAL A 20 -4.77 -14.94 2.06
CA VAL A 20 -4.72 -16.22 2.78
C VAL A 20 -5.93 -17.06 2.38
N LEU A 21 -5.67 -18.11 1.58
CA LEU A 21 -6.66 -19.09 1.13
C LEU A 21 -6.76 -20.25 2.14
N GLU A 22 -7.56 -21.27 1.82
CA GLU A 22 -7.77 -22.44 2.69
C GLU A 22 -6.51 -23.31 2.82
N ASP A 23 -5.86 -23.61 1.70
CA ASP A 23 -4.69 -24.52 1.63
C ASP A 23 -3.40 -23.85 1.14
N SER A 24 -3.46 -22.57 0.77
CA SER A 24 -2.32 -21.83 0.22
C SER A 24 -2.31 -20.35 0.59
N LEU A 25 -1.19 -19.69 0.27
CA LEU A 25 -0.96 -18.27 0.49
C LEU A 25 -0.64 -17.60 -0.84
N ASP A 26 -1.27 -16.46 -1.09
CA ASP A 26 -0.79 -15.54 -2.12
C ASP A 26 0.29 -14.66 -1.52
N VAL A 27 1.44 -14.62 -2.19
CA VAL A 27 2.63 -13.92 -1.69
C VAL A 27 3.22 -13.00 -2.74
N SER A 28 3.80 -11.91 -2.28
CA SER A 28 4.59 -10.98 -3.07
C SER A 28 6.00 -10.91 -2.50
N TYR A 29 7.01 -11.02 -3.36
CA TYR A 29 8.40 -11.03 -2.94
C TYR A 29 8.92 -9.62 -2.66
N GLU A 30 9.81 -9.49 -1.68
CA GLU A 30 10.50 -8.22 -1.40
C GLU A 30 11.38 -7.81 -2.58
N GLN A 31 11.97 -8.79 -3.28
CA GLN A 31 12.72 -8.52 -4.50
C GLN A 31 11.79 -8.30 -5.69
N ALA A 32 11.82 -7.09 -6.25
CA ALA A 32 10.96 -6.67 -7.37
C ALA A 32 11.10 -7.54 -8.64
N CYS A 33 12.20 -8.28 -8.78
CA CYS A 33 12.44 -9.18 -9.91
C CYS A 33 11.55 -10.44 -9.90
N ARG A 34 10.92 -10.77 -8.77
CA ARG A 34 10.05 -11.95 -8.62
C ARG A 34 8.57 -11.55 -8.66
N LYS A 35 7.81 -12.25 -9.51
CA LYS A 35 6.37 -12.06 -9.64
C LYS A 35 5.64 -12.60 -8.39
N PRO A 36 4.50 -12.01 -8.02
CA PRO A 36 3.61 -12.61 -7.04
C PRO A 36 3.18 -14.01 -7.49
N GLU A 37 3.03 -14.92 -6.53
CA GLU A 37 2.64 -16.30 -6.80
C GLU A 37 1.78 -16.88 -5.67
N ASN A 38 1.05 -17.95 -5.98
CA ASN A 38 0.31 -18.74 -5.00
C ASN A 38 1.19 -19.91 -4.53
N VAL A 39 1.30 -20.10 -3.22
CA VAL A 39 2.23 -21.06 -2.61
C VAL A 39 1.55 -21.87 -1.52
N ASP A 40 1.72 -23.19 -1.59
CA ASP A 40 1.25 -24.13 -0.57
C ASP A 40 1.89 -23.85 0.80
N PHE A 41 1.15 -24.07 1.88
CA PHE A 41 1.68 -23.93 3.25
C PHE A 41 2.95 -24.76 3.49
N SER A 42 3.05 -25.94 2.85
CA SER A 42 4.21 -26.83 2.97
C SER A 42 5.53 -26.21 2.49
N LYS A 43 5.49 -25.22 1.59
CA LYS A 43 6.68 -24.51 1.11
C LYS A 43 6.96 -23.23 1.90
N CYS A 44 6.04 -22.84 2.78
CA CYS A 44 6.14 -21.61 3.55
C CYS A 44 6.58 -21.89 4.99
N ARG A 45 7.40 -20.99 5.54
CA ARG A 45 7.70 -20.94 6.97
C ARG A 45 7.57 -19.51 7.48
N ALA A 46 7.30 -19.35 8.77
CA ALA A 46 7.28 -18.04 9.41
C ALA A 46 8.03 -18.07 10.73
N VAL A 47 8.55 -16.90 11.14
CA VAL A 47 9.16 -16.73 12.46
C VAL A 47 8.06 -16.56 13.49
N VAL A 48 7.76 -17.63 14.23
CA VAL A 48 6.65 -17.66 15.21
C VAL A 48 7.14 -17.27 16.62
N ILE A 49 8.44 -17.43 16.89
CA ILE A 49 9.02 -17.18 18.22
C ILE A 49 9.76 -15.83 18.20
N GLU A 50 9.18 -14.82 18.86
CA GLU A 50 9.76 -13.47 18.91
C GLU A 50 10.86 -13.31 19.98
N ASN A 51 10.85 -14.15 21.03
CA ASN A 51 11.74 -14.04 22.18
C ASN A 51 12.69 -15.24 22.29
N VAL A 52 13.52 -15.47 21.27
CA VAL A 52 14.61 -16.43 21.42
C VAL A 52 15.76 -15.77 22.17
N PRO A 53 16.25 -16.35 23.27
CA PRO A 53 17.43 -15.85 23.94
C PRO A 53 18.56 -15.67 22.93
N LYS A 54 19.28 -14.54 22.98
CA LYS A 54 20.50 -14.35 22.19
C LYS A 54 21.46 -15.49 22.52
N ARG A 55 21.47 -16.51 21.66
CA ARG A 55 22.32 -17.68 21.85
C ARG A 55 23.70 -17.28 21.38
N GLN A 56 24.70 -17.53 22.20
CA GLN A 56 26.08 -17.44 21.75
C GLN A 56 26.32 -18.59 20.79
N PHE A 57 26.49 -18.26 19.52
CA PHE A 57 26.87 -19.22 18.50
C PHE A 57 28.31 -19.68 18.71
N LYS A 58 28.59 -20.93 18.37
CA LYS A 58 29.92 -21.53 18.42
C LYS A 58 30.28 -22.13 17.07
N SER A 59 31.58 -22.26 16.81
CA SER A 59 32.08 -23.01 15.65
C SER A 59 31.52 -24.44 15.68
N GLY A 60 30.96 -24.87 14.55
CA GLY A 60 30.28 -26.15 14.41
C GLY A 60 28.74 -26.07 14.48
N ASP A 61 28.16 -24.98 14.99
CA ASP A 61 26.71 -24.83 15.09
C ASP A 61 26.04 -24.71 13.71
N LEU A 62 24.82 -25.23 13.60
CA LEU A 62 23.95 -25.02 12.45
C LEU A 62 23.12 -23.76 12.66
N VAL A 63 23.20 -22.86 11.70
CA VAL A 63 22.47 -21.59 11.69
C VAL A 63 21.63 -21.46 10.45
N ASP A 64 20.59 -20.66 10.55
CA ASP A 64 19.83 -20.16 9.41
C ASP A 64 20.30 -18.71 9.21
N ALA A 65 20.84 -18.43 8.03
CA ALA A 65 21.65 -17.24 7.77
C ALA A 65 21.14 -16.52 6.52
N PHE A 66 21.09 -15.19 6.58
CA PHE A 66 20.68 -14.38 5.43
C PHE A 66 21.87 -14.10 4.52
N VAL A 67 22.08 -14.97 3.53
CA VAL A 67 23.27 -15.00 2.68
C VAL A 67 22.97 -14.55 1.26
N ARG A 68 24.02 -14.14 0.53
CA ARG A 68 23.92 -13.81 -0.89
C ARG A 68 23.96 -15.10 -1.71
N ILE A 69 22.97 -15.30 -2.58
CA ILE A 69 22.87 -16.51 -3.39
C ILE A 69 23.60 -16.36 -4.73
N ASP A 70 23.43 -15.23 -5.42
CA ASP A 70 24.15 -14.96 -6.66
C ASP A 70 25.33 -14.01 -6.41
N LYS A 71 26.50 -14.35 -6.96
CA LYS A 71 27.72 -13.55 -6.89
C LYS A 71 28.00 -12.77 -8.17
N ASN A 72 27.21 -12.96 -9.25
CA ASN A 72 27.62 -12.62 -10.60
C ASN A 72 27.04 -11.35 -11.26
N ASP A 73 25.99 -10.64 -10.79
CA ASP A 73 25.80 -9.19 -11.07
C ASP A 73 24.47 -8.57 -10.58
N ALA A 74 24.52 -7.23 -10.42
CA ALA A 74 23.47 -6.19 -10.34
C ALA A 74 22.36 -6.28 -9.27
N ASP A 75 21.73 -7.42 -9.07
CA ASP A 75 20.67 -7.61 -8.08
C ASP A 75 21.19 -8.55 -6.99
N GLU A 76 21.54 -7.98 -5.83
CA GLU A 76 22.01 -8.74 -4.67
C GLU A 76 20.88 -9.63 -4.13
N LEU A 77 20.63 -10.79 -4.73
CA LEU A 77 19.63 -11.71 -4.23
C LEU A 77 20.11 -12.30 -2.90
N ARG A 78 19.43 -11.89 -1.82
CA ARG A 78 19.66 -12.40 -0.47
C ARG A 78 18.51 -13.27 -0.02
N ALA A 79 18.84 -14.40 0.58
CA ALA A 79 17.89 -15.40 1.04
C ALA A 79 18.35 -16.04 2.34
N TYR A 80 17.42 -16.63 3.08
CA TYR A 80 17.78 -17.45 4.23
C TYR A 80 18.21 -18.84 3.75
N MET A 81 19.37 -19.29 4.23
CA MET A 81 19.89 -20.63 3.96
C MET A 81 20.41 -21.26 5.24
N LYS A 82 20.24 -22.58 5.36
CA LYS A 82 20.78 -23.35 6.48
C LYS A 82 22.26 -23.64 6.22
N MET A 83 23.13 -23.12 7.08
CA MET A 83 24.58 -23.25 6.95
C MET A 83 25.24 -23.68 8.26
N LYS A 84 26.49 -24.14 8.19
CA LYS A 84 27.30 -24.48 9.36
C LYS A 84 28.35 -23.41 9.61
N ILE A 85 28.50 -23.00 10.87
CA ILE A 85 29.58 -22.08 11.27
C ILE A 85 30.90 -22.86 11.24
N ARG A 86 31.84 -22.44 10.38
CA ARG A 86 33.20 -22.96 10.36
C ARG A 86 34.04 -22.31 11.46
N ASP A 87 34.00 -20.99 11.52
CA ASP A 87 34.80 -20.19 12.45
C ASP A 87 34.07 -18.90 12.83
N ILE A 88 34.40 -18.35 13.99
CA ILE A 88 33.88 -17.07 14.48
C ILE A 88 35.07 -16.18 14.78
N LYS A 89 35.13 -15.01 14.11
CA LYS A 89 36.18 -14.02 14.31
C LYS A 89 35.54 -12.69 14.71
N ALA A 90 35.75 -12.28 15.95
CA ALA A 90 35.06 -11.15 16.56
C ALA A 90 33.53 -11.31 16.39
N ASP A 91 32.89 -10.38 15.68
CA ASP A 91 31.43 -10.37 15.46
C ASP A 91 30.99 -10.99 14.12
N PHE A 92 31.89 -11.67 13.41
CA PHE A 92 31.60 -12.29 12.11
C PHE A 92 31.69 -13.81 12.17
N ALA A 93 30.71 -14.48 11.57
CA ALA A 93 30.70 -15.92 11.35
C ALA A 93 31.13 -16.26 9.92
N VAL A 94 32.11 -17.15 9.79
CA VAL A 94 32.47 -17.76 8.51
C VAL A 94 31.57 -18.97 8.33
N LEU A 95 30.65 -18.89 7.37
CA LEU A 95 29.68 -19.94 7.08
C LEU A 95 30.15 -20.83 5.94
N GLN A 96 29.75 -22.09 6.01
CA GLN A 96 29.98 -23.08 4.97
C GLN A 96 28.75 -23.97 4.80
N SER A 97 28.36 -24.18 3.54
CA SER A 97 27.45 -25.25 3.12
C SER A 97 28.01 -25.95 1.90
N ALA A 98 27.63 -27.21 1.74
CA ALA A 98 27.75 -27.89 0.46
C ALA A 98 26.40 -27.74 -0.25
N ASP A 99 26.42 -27.24 -1.48
CA ASP A 99 25.24 -27.24 -2.35
C ASP A 99 24.89 -28.67 -2.79
N THR A 100 23.73 -28.81 -3.42
CA THR A 100 23.22 -30.07 -4.00
C THR A 100 24.22 -30.71 -4.99
N ASP A 101 25.06 -29.90 -5.65
CA ASP A 101 26.09 -30.33 -6.60
C ASP A 101 27.47 -30.55 -5.97
N GLY A 102 27.59 -30.44 -4.64
CA GLY A 102 28.85 -30.60 -3.91
C GLY A 102 29.78 -29.36 -3.94
N THR A 103 29.37 -28.29 -4.60
CA THR A 103 30.08 -27.00 -4.57
C THR A 103 30.04 -26.40 -3.16
N GLN A 104 31.21 -26.00 -2.66
CA GLN A 104 31.33 -25.41 -1.32
C GLN A 104 30.97 -23.93 -1.37
N VAL A 105 29.79 -23.57 -0.86
CA VAL A 105 29.40 -22.18 -0.68
C VAL A 105 29.95 -21.70 0.66
N SER A 106 30.76 -20.65 0.59
CA SER A 106 31.23 -19.93 1.77
C SER A 106 30.83 -18.47 1.68
N ASP A 107 30.41 -17.96 2.83
CA ASP A 107 30.04 -16.56 3.01
C ASP A 107 30.47 -16.11 4.41
N ILE A 108 30.69 -14.80 4.57
CA ILE A 108 31.08 -14.18 5.84
C ILE A 108 29.99 -13.20 6.19
N ILE A 109 29.25 -13.49 7.27
CA ILE A 109 28.17 -12.62 7.72
C ILE A 109 28.34 -12.20 9.19
N PRO A 110 27.82 -11.03 9.55
CA PRO A 110 27.67 -10.63 10.94
C PRO A 110 26.87 -11.66 11.77
N LEU A 111 27.26 -11.88 13.03
CA LEU A 111 26.58 -12.81 13.95
C LEU A 111 25.12 -12.42 14.25
N ASP A 112 24.76 -11.15 14.10
CA ASP A 112 23.39 -10.66 14.29
C ASP A 112 22.44 -11.05 13.14
N GLN A 113 22.98 -11.41 11.97
CA GLN A 113 22.24 -11.94 10.82
C GLN A 113 22.11 -13.47 10.85
N CYS A 114 22.80 -14.13 11.78
CA CYS A 114 22.61 -15.54 12.08
C CYS A 114 21.44 -15.72 13.03
N ARG A 115 20.59 -16.71 12.76
CA ARG A 115 19.50 -17.08 13.66
C ARG A 115 19.45 -18.59 13.86
N HIS A 116 18.88 -19.02 14.98
CA HIS A 116 18.69 -20.44 15.24
C HIS A 116 17.68 -21.03 14.25
N PRO A 117 17.93 -22.19 13.61
CA PRO A 117 17.02 -22.74 12.61
C PRO A 117 15.59 -23.01 13.10
N ALA A 118 15.42 -23.30 14.40
CA ALA A 118 14.11 -23.53 15.00
C ALA A 118 13.25 -22.25 15.17
N LEU A 119 13.79 -21.06 14.88
CA LEU A 119 13.01 -19.81 14.92
C LEU A 119 11.91 -19.78 13.86
N ALA A 120 12.22 -20.30 12.68
CA ALA A 120 11.29 -20.40 11.57
C ALA A 120 10.64 -21.78 11.59
N SER A 121 9.31 -21.81 11.72
CA SER A 121 8.53 -23.03 11.69
C SER A 121 7.75 -23.12 10.38
N GLN A 122 7.73 -24.31 9.80
CA GLN A 122 6.93 -24.60 8.61
C GLN A 122 5.45 -24.34 8.92
N LEU A 123 4.75 -23.73 7.96
CA LEU A 123 3.35 -23.40 8.12
C LEU A 123 2.47 -24.59 7.76
N THR A 124 1.30 -24.60 8.38
CA THR A 124 0.16 -25.48 8.10
C THR A 124 -1.10 -24.63 8.06
N ALA A 125 -2.22 -25.17 7.57
CA ALA A 125 -3.52 -24.49 7.64
C ALA A 125 -3.84 -24.04 9.08
N ASP A 126 -3.58 -24.92 10.07
CA ASP A 126 -3.77 -24.63 11.50
C ASP A 126 -2.83 -23.54 12.07
N SER A 127 -1.75 -23.23 11.37
CA SER A 127 -0.82 -22.17 11.78
C SER A 127 -1.45 -20.78 11.61
N VAL A 128 -2.43 -20.65 10.71
CA VAL A 128 -3.19 -19.40 10.51
C VAL A 128 -4.28 -19.31 11.57
N LYS A 129 -4.16 -18.32 12.44
CA LYS A 129 -5.17 -18.03 13.45
C LYS A 129 -6.01 -16.87 12.98
N SER A 130 -7.32 -16.98 13.15
CA SER A 130 -8.28 -15.96 12.75
C SER A 130 -9.00 -15.34 13.95
N TYR A 131 -9.38 -14.07 13.79
CA TYR A 131 -10.28 -13.34 14.68
C TYR A 131 -11.23 -12.52 13.81
N ALA A 132 -12.52 -12.62 14.07
CA ALA A 132 -13.54 -11.88 13.33
C ALA A 132 -14.01 -10.67 14.14
N VAL A 133 -14.14 -9.53 13.47
CA VAL A 133 -14.67 -8.29 14.05
C VAL A 133 -15.93 -7.90 13.31
N ASP A 134 -17.05 -7.79 14.03
CA ASP A 134 -18.33 -7.40 13.46
C ASP A 134 -18.33 -5.93 13.02
N VAL A 135 -18.90 -5.66 11.84
CA VAL A 135 -18.99 -4.32 11.25
C VAL A 135 -20.44 -3.88 11.21
N SER A 136 -20.70 -2.64 11.65
CA SER A 136 -22.03 -2.03 11.51
C SER A 136 -22.36 -1.72 10.04
N ASP A 137 -23.65 -1.82 9.69
CA ASP A 137 -24.13 -1.63 8.31
C ASP A 137 -23.67 -0.33 7.63
N GLU A 138 -23.60 0.76 8.41
CA GLU A 138 -23.13 2.07 7.92
C GLU A 138 -21.69 2.00 7.37
N LEU A 139 -20.84 1.18 7.99
CA LEU A 139 -19.42 1.06 7.67
C LEU A 139 -19.12 0.02 6.58
N CYS A 140 -20.07 -0.85 6.23
CA CYS A 140 -19.86 -1.86 5.20
C CYS A 140 -19.45 -1.22 3.86
N SER A 141 -20.15 -0.15 3.46
CA SER A 141 -19.82 0.59 2.23
C SER A 141 -18.39 1.17 2.24
N TYR A 142 -17.95 1.63 3.42
CA TYR A 142 -16.63 2.19 3.64
C TYR A 142 -15.53 1.13 3.52
N PHE A 143 -15.72 -0.06 4.08
CA PHE A 143 -14.73 -1.13 3.99
C PHE A 143 -14.66 -1.80 2.61
N THR A 144 -15.76 -1.82 1.84
CA THR A 144 -15.76 -2.36 0.47
C THR A 144 -15.05 -1.44 -0.54
N HIS A 145 -15.26 -0.13 -0.46
CA HIS A 145 -14.81 0.81 -1.51
C HIS A 145 -13.71 1.77 -1.03
N GLY A 146 -13.45 1.83 0.27
CA GLY A 146 -12.46 2.73 0.83
C GLY A 146 -11.04 2.27 0.50
N VAL A 147 -10.18 3.25 0.22
CA VAL A 147 -8.73 3.03 0.13
C VAL A 147 -8.12 3.18 1.52
N ASP A 148 -7.13 2.35 1.85
CA ASP A 148 -6.40 2.41 3.12
C ASP A 148 -7.31 2.39 4.36
N THR A 149 -8.37 1.58 4.31
CA THR A 149 -9.36 1.42 5.39
C THR A 149 -8.73 0.76 6.63
N PHE A 150 -7.74 -0.11 6.43
CA PHE A 150 -7.06 -0.85 7.50
C PHE A 150 -5.73 -0.26 7.96
N LYS A 151 -5.28 0.83 7.34
CA LYS A 151 -3.93 1.39 7.56
C LYS A 151 -3.62 1.66 9.03
N MET A 152 -4.58 2.20 9.78
CA MET A 152 -4.41 2.47 11.22
C MET A 152 -4.10 1.19 12.00
N LEU A 153 -4.85 0.11 11.78
CA LEU A 153 -4.60 -1.16 12.46
C LEU A 153 -3.27 -1.79 12.03
N GLN A 154 -2.93 -1.71 10.74
CA GLN A 154 -1.67 -2.25 10.21
C GLN A 154 -0.44 -1.52 10.77
N GLU A 155 -0.55 -0.21 11.02
CA GLU A 155 0.51 0.60 11.64
C GLU A 155 0.70 0.29 13.14
N HIS A 156 -0.41 0.08 13.87
CA HIS A 156 -0.34 -0.18 15.32
C HIS A 156 -0.11 -1.64 15.67
N VAL A 157 -0.54 -2.56 14.81
CA VAL A 157 -0.44 -4.00 15.00
C VAL A 157 0.21 -4.62 13.76
N PRO A 158 1.55 -4.79 13.76
CA PRO A 158 2.24 -5.42 12.65
C PRO A 158 1.92 -6.93 12.59
N LYS A 159 2.30 -7.58 11.49
CA LYS A 159 2.19 -9.04 11.30
C LYS A 159 0.75 -9.59 11.31
N ILE A 160 -0.20 -8.77 10.87
CA ILE A 160 -1.59 -9.19 10.59
C ILE A 160 -1.88 -9.11 9.10
N HIS A 161 -2.89 -9.85 8.67
CA HIS A 161 -3.56 -9.73 7.39
C HIS A 161 -5.05 -9.48 7.65
N LEU A 162 -5.66 -8.54 6.92
CA LEU A 162 -7.01 -8.05 7.15
C LEU A 162 -7.79 -8.12 5.84
N LYS A 163 -8.97 -8.72 5.87
CA LYS A 163 -9.89 -8.80 4.73
C LYS A 163 -11.30 -8.55 5.21
N PHE A 164 -12.02 -7.67 4.52
CA PHE A 164 -13.44 -7.46 4.78
C PHE A 164 -14.26 -8.48 3.97
N ASP A 165 -15.20 -9.13 4.66
CA ASP A 165 -16.22 -9.98 4.08
C ASP A 165 -17.55 -9.21 4.05
N PRO A 166 -18.00 -8.78 2.85
CA PRO A 166 -19.26 -8.05 2.70
C PRO A 166 -20.51 -8.88 3.05
N ASP A 167 -20.46 -10.20 2.83
CA ASP A 167 -21.62 -11.09 3.01
C ASP A 167 -21.85 -11.36 4.49
N ALA A 168 -20.77 -11.65 5.23
CA ALA A 168 -20.80 -11.83 6.68
C ALA A 168 -20.82 -10.51 7.46
N LYS A 169 -20.54 -9.36 6.81
CA LYS A 169 -20.34 -8.04 7.43
C LYS A 169 -19.28 -8.07 8.54
N GLN A 170 -18.17 -8.75 8.27
CA GLN A 170 -17.11 -8.97 9.23
C GLN A 170 -15.74 -8.64 8.64
N ILE A 171 -14.84 -8.13 9.47
CA ILE A 171 -13.42 -8.04 9.14
C ILE A 171 -12.73 -9.28 9.70
N ILE A 172 -12.21 -10.10 8.80
CA ILE A 172 -11.45 -11.30 9.13
C ILE A 172 -9.99 -10.90 9.30
N VAL A 173 -9.49 -11.05 10.52
CA VAL A 173 -8.10 -10.77 10.88
C VAL A 173 -7.35 -12.09 11.00
N LYS A 174 -6.30 -12.27 10.21
CA LYS A 174 -5.46 -13.48 10.21
C LYS A 174 -4.04 -13.15 10.66
N SER A 175 -3.42 -14.04 11.44
CA SER A 175 -2.02 -13.96 11.84
C SER A 175 -1.45 -15.34 12.19
N PHE A 176 -0.13 -15.51 12.11
CA PHE A 176 0.56 -16.72 12.56
C PHE A 176 0.78 -16.75 14.09
N SER A 177 0.46 -15.66 14.80
CA SER A 177 0.59 -15.55 16.26
C SER A 177 -0.70 -15.04 16.89
N ILE A 178 -0.97 -15.48 18.13
CA ILE A 178 -2.15 -15.04 18.90
C ILE A 178 -1.97 -13.61 19.42
N LYS A 179 -0.73 -13.19 19.67
CA LYS A 179 -0.42 -11.90 20.30
C LYS A 179 -0.94 -10.70 19.47
N PRO A 180 -0.69 -10.60 18.15
CA PRO A 180 -1.30 -9.56 17.32
C PRO A 180 -2.83 -9.61 17.32
N LEU A 181 -3.45 -10.80 17.29
CA LEU A 181 -4.91 -10.93 17.32
C LEU A 181 -5.51 -10.37 18.61
N LYS A 182 -4.88 -10.62 19.76
CA LYS A 182 -5.29 -10.02 21.04
C LYS A 182 -5.14 -8.50 21.05
N GLN A 183 -4.12 -7.96 20.40
CA GLN A 183 -3.96 -6.51 20.27
C GLN A 183 -5.08 -5.91 19.42
N VAL A 184 -5.46 -6.56 18.32
CA VAL A 184 -6.62 -6.15 17.52
C VAL A 184 -7.91 -6.21 18.34
N GLN A 185 -8.13 -7.28 19.11
CA GLN A 185 -9.29 -7.40 20.00
C GLN A 185 -9.39 -6.23 21.00
N ILE A 186 -8.27 -5.74 21.52
CA ILE A 186 -8.24 -4.57 22.42
C ILE A 186 -8.52 -3.27 21.65
N LEU A 187 -8.01 -3.15 20.42
CA LEU A 187 -8.10 -1.93 19.61
C LEU A 187 -9.37 -1.83 18.75
N GLN A 188 -10.17 -2.88 18.65
CA GLN A 188 -11.30 -2.96 17.71
C GLN A 188 -12.30 -1.81 17.89
N ASP A 189 -12.65 -1.44 19.13
CA ASP A 189 -13.63 -0.38 19.39
C ASP A 189 -13.09 0.99 18.95
N THR A 190 -11.82 1.24 19.25
CA THR A 190 -11.13 2.47 18.81
C THR A 190 -11.03 2.51 17.29
N PHE A 191 -10.76 1.37 16.66
CA PHE A 191 -10.70 1.25 15.22
C PHE A 191 -12.04 1.49 14.54
N MET A 192 -13.14 0.96 15.07
CA MET A 192 -14.48 1.21 14.53
C MET A 192 -14.88 2.67 14.66
N LEU A 193 -14.60 3.29 15.81
CA LEU A 193 -14.85 4.71 16.03
C LEU A 193 -14.04 5.58 15.05
N HIS A 194 -12.75 5.29 14.90
CA HIS A 194 -11.88 6.00 13.96
C HIS A 194 -12.35 5.84 12.50
N SER A 195 -12.75 4.62 12.12
CA SER A 195 -13.29 4.33 10.78
C SER A 195 -14.56 5.12 10.50
N LYS A 196 -15.48 5.22 11.47
CA LYS A 196 -16.69 6.05 11.37
C LYS A 196 -16.37 7.53 11.18
N GLN A 197 -15.43 8.07 11.96
CA GLN A 197 -14.99 9.46 11.81
C GLN A 197 -14.36 9.73 10.44
N LYS A 198 -13.49 8.83 9.97
CA LYS A 198 -12.84 8.93 8.66
C LYS A 198 -13.86 8.85 7.52
N MET A 199 -14.84 7.94 7.60
CA MET A 199 -15.95 7.85 6.64
C MET A 199 -16.75 9.17 6.59
N GLN A 200 -17.14 9.73 7.73
CA GLN A 200 -17.88 10.99 7.80
C GLN A 200 -17.08 12.18 7.22
N LEU A 201 -15.77 12.21 7.42
CA LEU A 201 -14.89 13.22 6.82
C LEU A 201 -14.81 13.08 5.30
N LEU A 202 -14.67 11.86 4.80
CA LEU A 202 -14.64 11.58 3.37
C LEU A 202 -15.96 11.97 2.68
N ASN A 203 -17.10 11.66 3.30
CA ASN A 203 -18.41 12.04 2.77
C ASN A 203 -18.57 13.56 2.70
N ARG A 204 -18.26 14.29 3.78
CA ARG A 204 -18.27 15.77 3.80
C ARG A 204 -17.34 16.37 2.76
N HIS A 205 -16.15 15.79 2.60
CA HIS A 205 -15.20 16.22 1.59
C HIS A 205 -15.70 15.97 0.17
N GLN A 206 -16.34 14.83 -0.10
CA GLN A 206 -16.95 14.54 -1.39
C GLN A 206 -18.11 15.49 -1.70
N GLU A 207 -18.96 15.80 -0.72
CA GLU A 207 -20.04 16.79 -0.84
C GLU A 207 -19.49 18.18 -1.12
N THR A 208 -18.48 18.62 -0.37
CA THR A 208 -17.82 19.92 -0.59
C THR A 208 -17.20 20.00 -1.97
N LYS A 209 -16.57 18.93 -2.45
CA LYS A 209 -16.03 18.86 -3.82
C LYS A 209 -17.13 18.93 -4.88
N LYS A 210 -18.27 18.28 -4.66
CA LYS A 210 -19.42 18.38 -5.57
C LYS A 210 -20.00 19.79 -5.59
N MET A 211 -20.14 20.42 -4.41
CA MET A 211 -20.57 21.81 -4.31
C MET A 211 -19.58 22.74 -5.03
N LEU A 212 -18.28 22.54 -4.84
CA LEU A 212 -17.24 23.32 -5.53
C LEU A 212 -17.31 23.13 -7.05
N ALA A 213 -17.56 21.92 -7.53
CA ALA A 213 -17.69 21.63 -8.96
C ALA A 213 -19.01 22.13 -9.57
N ALA A 214 -20.09 22.19 -8.77
CA ALA A 214 -21.40 22.69 -9.17
C ALA A 214 -21.53 24.21 -9.02
N THR A 215 -20.67 24.83 -8.22
CA THR A 215 -20.53 26.28 -8.18
C THR A 215 -19.79 26.67 -9.45
N GLU A 216 -20.51 27.28 -10.40
CA GLU A 216 -19.84 27.94 -11.51
C GLU A 216 -18.79 28.88 -10.90
N PRO A 217 -17.57 28.96 -11.48
CA PRO A 217 -16.64 30.00 -11.06
C PRO A 217 -17.44 31.30 -11.06
N PRO A 218 -17.33 32.15 -10.02
CA PRO A 218 -18.10 33.38 -9.99
C PRO A 218 -18.02 34.03 -11.37
N ASP A 219 -19.13 34.62 -11.83
CA ASP A 219 -19.12 35.51 -12.98
C ASP A 219 -18.29 36.75 -12.63
N GLU A 220 -17.00 36.51 -12.48
CA GLU A 220 -15.93 37.44 -12.26
C GLU A 220 -15.61 37.96 -13.65
N PHE A 221 -16.56 38.71 -14.20
CA PHE A 221 -16.24 39.63 -15.26
C PHE A 221 -15.23 40.60 -14.67
N VAL A 222 -14.03 40.59 -15.24
CA VAL A 222 -12.93 41.47 -14.81
C VAL A 222 -13.30 42.92 -15.13
N GLU A 223 -14.09 43.14 -16.19
CA GLU A 223 -14.47 44.46 -16.65
C GLU A 223 -15.86 44.48 -17.29
N GLU A 224 -16.71 45.41 -16.84
CA GLU A 224 -18.01 45.71 -17.43
C GLU A 224 -18.02 47.17 -17.92
N PHE A 225 -18.37 47.38 -19.19
CA PHE A 225 -18.47 48.72 -19.75
C PHE A 225 -19.69 48.89 -20.65
N LYS A 226 -20.13 50.13 -20.78
CA LYS A 226 -21.31 50.51 -21.56
C LYS A 226 -20.92 50.93 -22.95
N VAL A 227 -21.66 50.43 -23.93
CA VAL A 227 -21.53 50.84 -25.33
C VAL A 227 -22.78 51.61 -25.73
N GLU A 228 -22.56 52.80 -26.29
CA GLU A 228 -23.64 53.62 -26.83
C GLU A 228 -24.32 52.89 -28.00
N THR A 229 -25.64 52.96 -28.09
CA THR A 229 -26.45 52.19 -29.05
C THR A 229 -26.04 52.42 -30.50
N GLY A 230 -25.66 53.65 -30.87
CA GLY A 230 -25.15 53.97 -32.21
C GLY A 230 -23.78 53.38 -32.53
N MET A 231 -23.01 53.01 -31.50
CA MET A 231 -21.66 52.46 -31.62
C MET A 231 -21.63 50.93 -31.50
N MET A 232 -22.74 50.29 -31.13
CA MET A 232 -22.78 48.85 -30.89
C MET A 232 -22.45 48.03 -32.13
N GLY A 233 -22.99 48.42 -33.29
CA GLY A 233 -22.69 47.76 -34.57
C GLY A 233 -21.22 47.91 -34.98
N LEU A 234 -20.56 49.01 -34.61
CA LEU A 234 -19.13 49.22 -34.84
C LEU A 234 -18.27 48.40 -33.88
N ALA A 235 -18.71 48.27 -32.62
CA ALA A 235 -18.05 47.46 -31.60
C ALA A 235 -18.11 45.96 -31.91
N ILE A 236 -19.25 45.46 -32.42
CA ILE A 236 -19.40 44.08 -32.91
C ILE A 236 -18.62 43.88 -34.22
N GLY A 237 -18.65 44.88 -35.10
CA GLY A 237 -18.04 44.86 -36.43
C GLY A 237 -18.90 44.11 -37.45
N SER A 238 -18.60 44.30 -38.74
CA SER A 238 -19.31 43.59 -39.82
C SER A 238 -19.20 42.08 -39.63
N GLN A 239 -20.34 41.38 -39.57
CA GLN A 239 -20.40 39.93 -39.30
C GLN A 239 -19.77 39.49 -37.96
N GLY A 240 -19.62 40.39 -36.98
CA GLY A 240 -19.02 40.04 -35.69
C GLY A 240 -17.48 39.99 -35.70
N THR A 241 -16.84 40.58 -36.72
CA THR A 241 -15.39 40.51 -36.88
C THR A 241 -14.63 41.15 -35.71
N ASN A 242 -15.09 42.28 -35.17
CA ASN A 242 -14.39 42.99 -34.10
C ASN A 242 -14.50 42.25 -32.76
N ILE A 243 -15.71 41.81 -32.38
CA ILE A 243 -15.91 41.02 -31.15
C ILE A 243 -15.20 39.65 -31.23
N GLY A 244 -15.19 39.03 -32.41
CA GLY A 244 -14.46 37.79 -32.65
C GLY A 244 -12.94 37.92 -32.53
N ASN A 245 -12.38 39.08 -32.90
CA ASN A 245 -10.96 39.38 -32.70
C ASN A 245 -10.64 39.71 -31.24
N ALA A 246 -11.53 40.43 -30.55
CA ALA A 246 -11.36 40.75 -29.13
C ALA A 246 -11.30 39.48 -28.26
N ARG A 247 -12.11 38.46 -28.56
CA ARG A 247 -12.05 37.13 -27.90
C ARG A 247 -10.76 36.35 -28.13
N LYS A 248 -9.93 36.75 -29.12
CA LYS A 248 -8.64 36.12 -29.41
C LYS A 248 -7.48 36.83 -28.72
N LEU A 249 -7.73 37.95 -28.04
CA LEU A 249 -6.71 38.66 -27.29
C LEU A 249 -6.28 37.82 -26.08
N ASP A 250 -4.98 37.81 -25.81
CA ASP A 250 -4.42 37.09 -24.69
C ASP A 250 -4.98 37.67 -23.37
N GLY A 251 -5.47 36.79 -22.50
CA GLY A 251 -6.15 37.18 -21.25
C GLY A 251 -7.66 37.40 -21.36
N VAL A 252 -8.28 37.33 -22.55
CA VAL A 252 -9.74 37.36 -22.71
C VAL A 252 -10.28 35.93 -22.84
N LYS A 253 -11.03 35.47 -21.84
CA LYS A 253 -11.72 34.17 -21.87
C LYS A 253 -13.08 34.26 -22.54
N ASP A 254 -13.85 35.30 -22.26
CA ASP A 254 -15.17 35.49 -22.89
C ASP A 254 -15.60 36.95 -22.97
N ILE A 255 -16.48 37.24 -23.93
CA ILE A 255 -17.14 38.54 -24.08
C ILE A 255 -18.64 38.30 -24.24
N VAL A 256 -19.42 38.76 -23.27
CA VAL A 256 -20.88 38.67 -23.27
C VAL A 256 -21.46 40.03 -23.62
N VAL A 257 -22.38 40.03 -24.59
CA VAL A 257 -23.13 41.20 -25.03
C VAL A 257 -24.56 41.06 -24.50
N ASP A 258 -24.99 42.02 -23.69
CA ASP A 258 -26.37 42.11 -23.21
C ASP A 258 -27.10 43.27 -23.91
N GLU A 259 -28.04 42.91 -24.79
CA GLU A 259 -28.89 43.83 -25.57
C GLU A 259 -30.30 43.98 -24.97
N SER A 260 -30.55 43.41 -23.79
CA SER A 260 -31.89 43.41 -23.17
C SER A 260 -32.40 44.82 -22.84
N GLN A 261 -31.49 45.78 -22.63
CA GLN A 261 -31.82 47.19 -22.46
C GLN A 261 -31.74 47.93 -23.82
N ARG A 262 -32.89 48.17 -24.45
CA ARG A 262 -33.01 48.83 -25.78
C ARG A 262 -32.38 50.22 -25.90
N THR A 263 -31.86 50.80 -24.82
CA THR A 263 -31.24 52.12 -24.78
C THR A 263 -29.74 52.11 -24.52
N GLN A 264 -29.14 51.01 -24.04
CA GLN A 264 -27.70 50.87 -23.76
C GLN A 264 -27.28 49.40 -23.91
N GLY A 265 -26.22 49.13 -24.69
CA GLY A 265 -25.60 47.81 -24.74
C GLY A 265 -24.58 47.65 -23.62
N PHE A 266 -24.59 46.52 -22.92
CA PHE A 266 -23.55 46.19 -21.94
C PHE A 266 -22.60 45.15 -22.54
N CYS A 267 -21.30 45.41 -22.41
CA CYS A 267 -20.26 44.44 -22.72
C CYS A 267 -19.57 44.03 -21.42
N LYS A 268 -19.44 42.72 -21.22
CA LYS A 268 -18.74 42.15 -20.08
C LYS A 268 -17.58 41.29 -20.56
N ILE A 269 -16.39 41.50 -20.00
CA ILE A 269 -15.16 40.77 -20.34
C ILE A 269 -14.77 39.87 -19.18
N LYS A 270 -14.53 38.59 -19.48
CA LYS A 270 -14.06 37.55 -18.55
C LYS A 270 -12.66 37.09 -18.93
#